data_AF-A0A960QAR5-F1
#
_entry.id   AF-A0A960QAR5-F1
#
_cell.length_a   1.000
_cell.length_b   1.000
_cell.length_c   1.000
_cell.angle_alpha   90.00
_cell.angle_beta   90.00
_cell.angle_gamma   90.00
#
_symmetry.space_group_name_H-M   'P 1'
#
loop_
_entity.id
_entity.type
_entity.pdbx_description
1 polymer ?
#
loop_
_entity_poly.entity_id
_entity_poly.type
_entity_poly.pdbx_seq_one_letter_code
_entity_poly.pdbx_strand_id
1 'polypeptide(L)'
;MPRAAQRKSKKENSDALDIRALKEMSISQLTEVAKELGVEGAAGMRKQELIFKILQAQTEKSGLIFAEGVLECLPDGFGFLRAPEYNYLPGPDDIYVSPSQIRRFDLRTGDTVSGQVRQPKEGERYFALIKVEAVNFEHPEVSRNKIFFDNLTPLYPLERLRLEVAGDMSSRVMDLTTPMGKGQRALIVAPPRTGKTMLLQSLAHSVAKNHPEVVLIVLLIDERPEEVTDMQRSVQGEVVSSTFDEPATR
;
A
#
# COMPACT_ATOMS: atom_id res chain seq x y z
N MET A 1 -30.97 -20.80 -50.82
CA MET A 1 -29.56 -20.78 -50.38
C MET A 1 -29.24 -19.41 -49.80
N PRO A 2 -28.45 -19.32 -48.71
CA PRO A 2 -28.90 -18.59 -47.53
C PRO A 2 -28.20 -17.25 -47.25
N ARG A 3 -29.02 -16.36 -46.67
CA ARG A 3 -28.78 -15.25 -45.71
C ARG A 3 -27.34 -14.81 -45.42
N ALA A 4 -27.05 -13.57 -45.81
CA ALA A 4 -26.02 -12.73 -45.22
C ALA A 4 -26.32 -12.51 -43.72
N ALA A 5 -25.62 -13.24 -42.86
CA ALA A 5 -25.63 -13.05 -41.42
C ALA A 5 -24.57 -12.02 -41.02
N GLN A 6 -25.07 -10.90 -40.53
CA GLN A 6 -24.46 -9.91 -39.65
C GLN A 6 -23.20 -10.40 -38.89
N ARG A 7 -22.05 -9.80 -39.17
CA ARG A 7 -20.99 -9.63 -38.16
C ARG A 7 -21.16 -8.25 -37.54
N LYS A 8 -22.09 -8.16 -36.58
CA LYS A 8 -22.08 -7.09 -35.58
C LYS A 8 -20.84 -7.32 -34.71
N SER A 9 -19.84 -6.46 -34.84
CA SER A 9 -18.77 -6.34 -33.87
C SER A 9 -19.39 -6.06 -32.50
N LYS A 10 -19.23 -6.98 -31.56
CA LYS A 10 -19.55 -6.77 -30.15
C LYS A 10 -18.81 -5.51 -29.68
N LYS A 11 -19.56 -4.46 -29.33
CA LYS A 11 -19.10 -3.42 -28.41
C LYS A 11 -18.92 -4.10 -27.07
N GLU A 12 -17.69 -4.46 -26.72
CA GLU A 12 -17.35 -4.86 -25.36
C GLU A 12 -17.24 -3.59 -24.49
N ASN A 13 -17.83 -3.65 -23.30
CA ASN A 13 -18.00 -2.57 -22.32
C ASN A 13 -16.81 -1.58 -22.25
N SER A 14 -17.04 -0.35 -22.71
CA SER A 14 -16.09 0.77 -22.58
C SER A 14 -16.42 1.72 -21.41
N ASP A 15 -17.26 1.30 -20.46
CA ASP A 15 -17.70 2.15 -19.33
C ASP A 15 -16.87 1.92 -18.05
N ALA A 16 -15.82 1.11 -18.12
CA ALA A 16 -14.90 0.92 -17.01
C ALA A 16 -13.91 2.08 -16.93
N LEU A 17 -14.03 2.92 -15.90
CA LEU A 17 -13.09 4.01 -15.66
C LEU A 17 -11.75 3.45 -15.16
N ASP A 18 -10.66 3.94 -15.74
CA ASP A 18 -9.28 3.59 -15.40
C ASP A 18 -8.71 4.59 -14.36
N ILE A 19 -7.74 4.18 -13.55
CA ILE A 19 -7.08 5.03 -12.55
C ILE A 19 -6.52 6.33 -13.16
N ARG A 20 -6.09 6.30 -14.42
CA ARG A 20 -5.64 7.51 -15.13
C ARG A 20 -6.77 8.53 -15.31
N ALA A 21 -7.92 8.08 -15.79
CA ALA A 21 -9.10 8.94 -15.97
C ALA A 21 -9.60 9.47 -14.62
N LEU A 22 -9.63 8.61 -13.59
CA LEU A 22 -10.05 8.98 -12.24
C LEU A 22 -9.11 10.00 -11.58
N LYS A 23 -7.79 9.94 -11.84
CA LYS A 23 -6.84 10.94 -11.33
C LYS A 23 -7.02 12.32 -11.95
N GLU A 24 -7.42 12.40 -13.21
CA GLU A 24 -7.67 13.67 -13.92
C GLU A 24 -8.99 14.34 -13.49
N MET A 25 -9.94 13.59 -12.93
CA MET A 25 -11.21 14.11 -12.44
C MET A 25 -11.07 14.99 -11.19
N SER A 26 -12.00 15.94 -11.05
CA SER A 26 -12.17 16.74 -9.84
C SER A 26 -12.75 15.90 -8.69
N ILE A 27 -12.54 16.34 -7.44
CA ILE A 27 -13.10 15.66 -6.26
C ILE A 27 -14.64 15.58 -6.35
N SER A 28 -15.29 16.64 -6.83
CA SER A 28 -16.74 16.67 -7.04
C SER A 28 -17.21 15.59 -8.01
N GLN A 29 -16.54 15.45 -9.16
CA GLN A 29 -16.85 14.41 -10.15
C GLN A 29 -16.62 13.01 -9.59
N LEU A 30 -15.52 12.80 -8.85
CA LEU A 30 -15.26 11.52 -8.20
C LEU A 30 -16.34 11.17 -7.17
N THR A 31 -16.83 12.15 -6.40
CA THR A 31 -17.93 11.92 -5.45
C THR A 31 -19.24 11.57 -6.16
N GLU A 32 -19.50 12.14 -7.34
CA GLU A 32 -20.67 11.78 -8.17
C GLU A 32 -20.57 10.34 -8.67
N VAL A 33 -19.44 9.96 -9.28
CA VAL A 33 -19.18 8.58 -9.73
C VAL A 33 -19.30 7.59 -8.55
N ALA A 34 -18.75 7.95 -7.40
CA ALA A 34 -18.82 7.12 -6.20
C ALA A 34 -20.27 6.90 -5.72
N LYS A 35 -21.12 7.93 -5.78
CA LYS A 35 -22.55 7.81 -5.45
C LYS A 35 -23.29 6.90 -6.43
N GLU A 36 -23.02 7.00 -7.72
CA GLU A 36 -23.60 6.11 -8.74
C GLU A 36 -23.17 4.64 -8.54
N LEU A 37 -21.94 4.45 -8.05
CA LEU A 37 -21.42 3.13 -7.71
C LEU A 37 -21.89 2.60 -6.34
N GLY A 38 -22.54 3.42 -5.52
CA GLY A 38 -23.04 3.04 -4.20
C GLY A 38 -21.97 3.06 -3.10
N VAL A 39 -20.88 3.81 -3.28
CA VAL A 39 -19.82 3.96 -2.28
C VAL A 39 -20.28 4.90 -1.16
N GLU A 40 -20.41 4.36 0.05
CA GLU A 40 -20.77 5.13 1.25
C GLU A 40 -19.60 6.00 1.75
N GLY A 41 -19.90 7.15 2.36
CA GLY A 41 -18.87 8.00 3.00
C GLY A 41 -17.94 8.76 2.03
N ALA A 42 -18.22 8.76 0.72
CA ALA A 42 -17.35 9.35 -0.31
C ALA A 42 -16.96 10.82 -0.09
N ALA A 43 -17.78 11.61 0.62
CA ALA A 43 -17.53 13.04 0.85
C ALA A 43 -16.41 13.34 1.86
N GLY A 44 -16.07 12.40 2.75
CA GLY A 44 -15.03 12.56 3.77
C GLY A 44 -13.67 11.96 3.39
N MET A 45 -13.62 11.23 2.28
CA MET A 45 -12.43 10.48 1.86
C MET A 45 -11.40 11.36 1.17
N ARG A 46 -10.12 11.00 1.29
CA ARG A 46 -9.06 11.64 0.48
C ARG A 46 -9.22 11.23 -0.99
N LYS A 47 -8.75 12.07 -1.91
CA LYS A 47 -8.87 11.81 -3.36
C LYS A 47 -8.30 10.45 -3.79
N GLN A 48 -7.20 10.00 -3.20
CA GLN A 48 -6.63 8.68 -3.50
C GLN A 48 -7.55 7.54 -3.03
N GLU A 49 -7.98 7.58 -1.76
CA GLU A 49 -8.88 6.59 -1.15
C GLU A 49 -10.22 6.48 -1.91
N LEU A 50 -10.90 7.61 -2.06
CA LEU A 50 -11.46 8.11 -3.30
C LEU A 50 -11.62 7.12 -4.48
N ILE A 51 -10.57 7.21 -5.31
CA ILE A 51 -10.34 6.49 -6.55
C ILE A 51 -10.31 4.98 -6.31
N PHE A 52 -9.67 4.53 -5.24
CA PHE A 52 -9.58 3.11 -4.91
C PHE A 52 -10.95 2.49 -4.61
N LYS A 53 -11.79 3.17 -3.85
CA LYS A 53 -13.16 2.71 -3.58
C LYS A 53 -14.03 2.65 -4.83
N ILE A 54 -13.83 3.58 -5.77
CA ILE A 54 -14.49 3.55 -7.09
C ILE A 54 -14.05 2.33 -7.88
N LEU A 55 -12.73 2.06 -7.98
CA LEU A 55 -12.20 0.90 -8.70
C LEU A 55 -12.69 -0.42 -8.09
N GLN A 56 -12.72 -0.51 -6.76
CA GLN A 56 -13.26 -1.64 -6.02
C GLN A 56 -14.74 -1.87 -6.40
N ALA A 57 -15.59 -0.85 -6.23
CA ALA A 57 -17.03 -0.96 -6.49
C ALA A 57 -17.33 -1.30 -7.96
N GLN A 58 -16.57 -0.75 -8.91
CA GLN A 58 -16.71 -1.07 -10.34
C GLN A 58 -16.37 -2.54 -10.64
N THR A 59 -15.33 -3.07 -9.99
CA THR A 59 -14.90 -4.47 -10.15
C THR A 59 -15.92 -5.44 -9.54
N GLU A 60 -16.42 -5.13 -8.35
CA GLU A 60 -17.46 -5.92 -7.66
C GLU A 60 -18.77 -5.95 -8.44
N LYS A 61 -19.21 -4.81 -9.01
CA LYS A 61 -20.39 -4.78 -9.92
C LYS A 61 -20.21 -5.64 -11.17
N SER A 62 -18.97 -5.90 -11.59
CA SER A 62 -18.64 -6.77 -12.72
C SER A 62 -18.54 -8.26 -12.32
N GLY A 63 -18.80 -8.59 -11.04
CA GLY A 63 -18.74 -9.95 -10.51
C GLY A 63 -17.32 -10.46 -10.26
N LEU A 64 -16.32 -9.58 -10.29
CA LEU A 64 -14.92 -9.90 -9.99
C LEU A 64 -14.53 -9.38 -8.61
N ILE A 65 -13.44 -9.91 -8.07
CA ILE A 65 -12.90 -9.46 -6.79
C ILE A 65 -11.84 -8.40 -7.08
N PHE A 66 -11.84 -7.30 -6.34
CA PHE A 66 -10.74 -6.35 -6.34
C PHE A 66 -9.86 -6.61 -5.13
N ALA A 67 -8.55 -6.66 -5.31
CA ALA A 67 -7.62 -6.85 -4.21
C ALA A 67 -6.33 -6.06 -4.42
N GLU A 68 -5.62 -5.87 -3.31
CA GLU A 68 -4.35 -5.17 -3.21
C GLU A 68 -3.40 -5.98 -2.34
N GLY A 69 -2.11 -5.93 -2.66
CA GLY A 69 -1.06 -6.47 -1.80
C GLY A 69 0.33 -6.11 -2.31
N VAL A 70 1.34 -6.39 -1.51
CA VAL A 70 2.74 -6.14 -1.85
C VAL A 70 3.32 -7.36 -2.53
N LEU A 71 3.87 -7.17 -3.73
CA LEU A 71 4.44 -8.25 -4.52
C LEU A 71 5.71 -8.80 -3.87
N GLU A 72 5.76 -10.11 -3.74
CA GLU A 72 6.98 -10.88 -3.51
C GLU A 72 7.26 -11.74 -4.74
N CYS A 73 8.35 -11.44 -5.45
CA CYS A 73 8.82 -12.27 -6.57
C CYS A 73 9.67 -13.43 -6.04
N LEU A 74 9.33 -14.65 -6.45
CA LEU A 74 10.07 -15.87 -6.13
C LEU A 74 11.13 -16.17 -7.20
N PRO A 75 12.15 -17.00 -6.87
CA PRO A 75 13.25 -17.31 -7.80
C PRO A 75 12.81 -17.87 -9.16
N ASP A 76 11.69 -18.58 -9.19
CA ASP A 76 11.11 -19.16 -10.42
C ASP A 76 10.42 -18.11 -11.32
N GLY A 77 10.42 -16.84 -10.92
CA GLY A 77 9.95 -15.70 -11.71
C GLY A 77 8.45 -15.44 -11.66
N PHE A 78 7.69 -16.23 -10.91
CA PHE A 78 6.32 -15.88 -10.50
C PHE A 78 6.35 -15.20 -9.13
N GLY A 79 5.23 -14.67 -8.67
CA GLY A 79 5.15 -14.02 -7.37
C GLY A 79 3.79 -14.13 -6.71
N PHE A 80 3.73 -13.65 -5.48
CA PHE A 80 2.50 -13.55 -4.69
C PHE A 80 2.33 -12.12 -4.18
N LEU A 81 1.09 -11.62 -4.17
CA LEU A 81 0.76 -10.41 -3.42
C LEU A 81 0.51 -10.81 -1.98
N ARG A 82 1.36 -10.32 -1.08
CA ARG A 82 1.24 -10.51 0.37
C ARG A 82 0.39 -9.40 0.96
N ALA A 83 -0.48 -9.76 1.90
CA ALA A 83 -1.36 -8.79 2.55
C ALA A 83 -0.65 -8.12 3.74
N PRO A 84 -0.72 -6.78 3.87
CA PRO A 84 -0.21 -6.07 5.05
C PRO A 84 -0.86 -6.56 6.36
N GLU A 85 -2.13 -6.96 6.33
CA GLU A 85 -2.89 -7.44 7.50
C GLU A 85 -2.31 -8.71 8.12
N TYR A 86 -1.55 -9.48 7.33
CA TYR A 86 -0.86 -10.69 7.76
C TYR A 86 0.65 -10.48 7.90
N ASN A 87 1.10 -9.24 8.16
CA ASN A 87 2.52 -8.88 8.29
C ASN A 87 3.37 -9.31 7.09
N TYR A 88 2.78 -9.31 5.88
CA TYR A 88 3.40 -9.78 4.65
C TYR A 88 3.84 -11.25 4.67
N LEU A 89 3.29 -12.05 5.59
CA LEU A 89 3.58 -13.48 5.68
C LEU A 89 2.85 -14.27 4.60
N PRO A 90 3.41 -15.41 4.15
CA PRO A 90 2.72 -16.31 3.24
C PRO A 90 1.39 -16.80 3.82
N GLY A 91 0.31 -16.57 3.09
CA GLY A 91 -1.05 -16.93 3.46
C GLY A 91 -1.76 -17.78 2.40
N PRO A 92 -2.85 -18.48 2.77
CA PRO A 92 -3.69 -19.20 1.81
C PRO A 92 -4.43 -18.25 0.86
N ASP A 93 -4.67 -17.01 1.29
CA ASP A 93 -5.40 -15.99 0.54
C ASP A 93 -4.49 -15.14 -0.38
N ASP A 94 -3.21 -15.51 -0.48
CA ASP A 94 -2.26 -14.81 -1.33
C ASP A 94 -2.64 -14.89 -2.81
N ILE A 95 -2.40 -13.79 -3.52
CA ILE A 95 -2.78 -13.65 -4.92
C ILE A 95 -1.59 -13.99 -5.79
N TYR A 96 -1.72 -15.05 -6.57
CA TYR A 96 -0.75 -15.45 -7.57
C TYR A 96 -0.62 -14.39 -8.67
N VAL A 97 0.63 -14.04 -8.98
CA VAL A 97 1.02 -13.16 -10.08
C VAL A 97 1.91 -13.94 -11.05
N SER A 98 1.49 -14.00 -12.32
CA SER A 98 2.21 -14.75 -13.34
C SER A 98 3.53 -14.07 -13.75
N PRO A 99 4.55 -14.83 -14.19
CA PRO A 99 5.79 -14.27 -14.73
C PRO A 99 5.55 -13.31 -15.90
N SER A 100 4.53 -13.58 -16.72
CA SER A 100 4.14 -12.73 -17.84
C SER A 100 3.65 -11.36 -17.38
N GLN A 101 2.89 -11.28 -16.27
CA GLN A 101 2.44 -10.00 -15.70
C GLN A 101 3.62 -9.24 -15.08
N ILE A 102 4.47 -9.92 -14.32
CA ILE A 102 5.68 -9.34 -13.72
C ILE A 102 6.56 -8.70 -14.81
N ARG A 103 6.88 -9.46 -15.87
CA ARG A 103 7.68 -8.95 -16.99
C ARG A 103 6.97 -7.84 -17.77
N ARG A 104 5.66 -7.97 -18.00
CA ARG A 104 4.90 -6.98 -18.77
C ARG A 104 4.90 -5.63 -18.06
N PHE A 105 4.73 -5.57 -16.75
CA PHE A 105 4.65 -4.30 -16.01
C PHE A 105 5.96 -3.90 -15.34
N ASP A 106 7.05 -4.64 -15.58
CA ASP A 106 8.36 -4.48 -14.92
C ASP A 106 8.25 -4.45 -13.39
N LEU A 107 7.40 -5.33 -12.85
CA LEU A 107 7.14 -5.40 -11.41
C LEU A 107 8.33 -5.98 -10.66
N ARG A 108 8.52 -5.53 -9.42
CA ARG A 108 9.57 -5.99 -8.52
C ARG A 108 9.02 -6.31 -7.14
N THR A 109 9.79 -7.09 -6.38
CA THR A 109 9.50 -7.31 -4.96
C THR A 109 9.42 -5.97 -4.23
N GLY A 110 8.34 -5.76 -3.48
CA GLY A 110 8.05 -4.51 -2.79
C GLY A 110 7.05 -3.59 -3.51
N ASP A 111 6.70 -3.85 -4.77
CA ASP A 111 5.65 -3.09 -5.44
C ASP A 111 4.26 -3.41 -4.86
N THR A 112 3.52 -2.40 -4.45
CA THR A 112 2.09 -2.53 -4.14
C THR A 112 1.32 -2.66 -5.44
N VAL A 113 0.64 -3.79 -5.64
CA VAL A 113 -0.14 -4.06 -6.86
C VAL A 113 -1.60 -4.18 -6.48
N SER A 114 -2.44 -3.44 -7.19
CA SER A 114 -3.89 -3.47 -6.99
C SER A 114 -4.59 -3.80 -8.31
N GLY A 115 -5.60 -4.65 -8.27
CA GLY A 115 -6.25 -5.09 -9.48
C GLY A 115 -7.35 -6.13 -9.31
N GLN A 116 -7.81 -6.63 -10.45
CA GLN A 116 -8.89 -7.59 -10.53
C GLN A 116 -8.37 -9.01 -10.32
N VAL A 117 -9.05 -9.75 -9.47
CA VAL A 117 -8.69 -11.10 -9.02
C VAL A 117 -9.83 -12.06 -9.28
N ARG A 118 -9.48 -13.31 -9.60
CA ARG A 118 -10.42 -14.44 -9.66
C ARG A 118 -10.09 -15.48 -8.61
N GLN A 119 -11.14 -16.22 -8.23
CA GLN A 119 -11.01 -17.44 -7.44
C GLN A 119 -10.18 -18.51 -8.17
N PRO A 120 -9.52 -19.41 -7.42
CA PRO A 120 -8.86 -20.57 -7.99
C PRO A 120 -9.84 -21.44 -8.79
N LYS A 121 -9.38 -21.93 -9.94
CA LYS A 121 -10.08 -22.97 -10.70
C LYS A 121 -9.78 -24.35 -10.14
N GLU A 122 -10.47 -25.37 -10.65
CA GLU A 122 -10.23 -26.77 -10.30
C GLU A 122 -8.74 -27.13 -10.51
N GLY A 123 -8.06 -27.52 -9.43
CA GLY A 123 -6.62 -27.82 -9.42
C GLY A 123 -5.70 -26.65 -9.04
N GLU A 124 -6.21 -25.42 -8.92
CA GLU A 124 -5.46 -24.27 -8.40
C GLU A 124 -5.70 -24.10 -6.89
N ARG A 125 -4.69 -23.61 -6.16
CA ARG A 125 -4.78 -23.39 -4.70
C ARG A 125 -5.00 -21.93 -4.31
N TYR A 126 -4.56 -21.00 -5.15
CA TYR A 126 -4.49 -19.58 -4.84
C TYR A 126 -5.41 -18.76 -5.74
N PHE A 127 -5.81 -17.60 -5.24
CA PHE A 127 -6.39 -16.56 -6.08
C PHE A 127 -5.39 -16.14 -7.16
N ALA A 128 -5.87 -15.68 -8.32
CA ALA A 128 -5.00 -15.27 -9.41
C ALA A 128 -5.35 -13.87 -9.90
N LEU A 129 -4.32 -13.04 -10.09
CA LEU A 129 -4.48 -11.71 -10.66
C LEU A 129 -4.86 -11.83 -12.14
N ILE A 130 -5.98 -11.22 -12.52
CA ILE A 130 -6.45 -11.14 -13.92
C ILE A 130 -5.84 -9.91 -14.58
N LYS A 131 -6.05 -8.75 -13.97
CA LYS A 131 -5.70 -7.44 -14.52
C LYS A 131 -5.09 -6.57 -13.44
N VAL A 132 -3.95 -5.96 -13.73
CA VAL A 132 -3.34 -4.92 -12.92
C VAL A 132 -4.05 -3.60 -13.24
N GLU A 133 -4.62 -2.95 -12.23
CA GLU A 133 -5.23 -1.61 -12.36
C GLU A 133 -4.26 -0.53 -11.87
N ALA A 134 -3.46 -0.81 -10.83
CA ALA A 134 -2.50 0.13 -10.27
C ALA A 134 -1.23 -0.57 -9.79
N VAL A 135 -0.11 0.16 -9.85
CA VAL A 135 1.19 -0.20 -9.25
C VAL A 135 1.67 1.00 -8.43
N ASN A 136 1.92 0.81 -7.14
CA ASN A 136 2.27 1.86 -6.18
C ASN A 136 1.32 3.06 -6.25
N PHE A 137 0.00 2.78 -6.29
CA PHE A 137 -1.08 3.76 -6.39
C PHE A 137 -1.08 4.62 -7.67
N GLU A 138 -0.34 4.19 -8.70
CA GLU A 138 -0.24 4.85 -9.99
C GLU A 138 -0.63 3.92 -11.14
N HIS A 139 -0.90 4.51 -12.30
CA HIS A 139 -1.19 3.74 -13.50
C HIS A 139 0.04 2.88 -13.87
N PRO A 140 -0.12 1.60 -14.24
CA PRO A 140 1.01 0.67 -14.43
C PRO A 140 2.04 1.12 -15.49
N GLU A 141 1.62 1.92 -16.47
CA GLU A 141 2.53 2.48 -17.49
C GLU A 141 3.49 3.54 -16.94
N VAL A 142 3.11 4.24 -15.85
CA VAL A 142 3.96 5.27 -15.24
C VAL A 142 5.14 4.63 -14.53
N SER A 143 4.93 3.47 -13.90
CA SER A 143 5.98 2.77 -13.14
C SER A 143 7.18 2.34 -14.00
N ARG A 144 7.00 2.14 -15.31
CA ARG A 144 8.08 1.76 -16.23
C ARG A 144 9.15 2.85 -16.42
N ASN A 145 8.82 4.12 -16.19
CA ASN A 145 9.74 5.24 -16.39
C ASN A 145 10.41 5.70 -15.09
N LYS A 146 10.24 4.95 -13.98
CA LYS A 146 10.80 5.32 -12.69
C LYS A 146 12.29 5.00 -12.63
N ILE A 147 13.04 5.88 -11.99
CA ILE A 147 14.45 5.65 -11.67
C ILE A 147 14.48 4.66 -10.49
N PHE A 148 15.28 3.61 -10.60
CA PHE A 148 15.47 2.68 -9.49
C PHE A 148 16.07 3.38 -8.27
N PHE A 149 15.65 2.95 -7.07
CA PHE A 149 16.11 3.54 -5.82
C PHE A 149 17.64 3.58 -5.71
N ASP A 150 18.32 2.49 -6.12
CA ASP A 150 19.79 2.38 -6.10
C ASP A 150 20.50 3.38 -7.04
N ASN A 151 19.78 3.90 -8.03
CA ASN A 151 20.31 4.89 -8.98
C ASN A 151 20.06 6.34 -8.54
N LEU A 152 19.32 6.55 -7.43
CA LEU A 152 19.11 7.88 -6.90
C LEU A 152 20.40 8.42 -6.27
N THR A 153 20.63 9.72 -6.42
CA THR A 153 21.77 10.38 -5.77
C THR A 153 21.45 10.60 -4.28
N PRO A 154 22.21 10.00 -3.36
CA PRO A 154 21.99 10.22 -1.94
C PRO A 154 22.38 11.65 -1.56
N LEU A 155 21.48 12.36 -0.89
CA LEU A 155 21.69 13.72 -0.40
C LEU A 155 21.43 13.79 1.10
N TYR A 156 22.00 14.79 1.75
CA TYR A 156 21.67 15.10 3.14
C TYR A 156 20.20 15.58 3.24
N PRO A 157 19.54 15.38 4.40
CA PRO A 157 18.21 15.91 4.63
C PRO A 157 18.18 17.43 4.48
N LEU A 158 17.36 17.91 3.54
CA LEU A 158 17.14 19.35 3.30
C LEU A 158 15.83 19.86 3.92
N GLU A 159 14.87 18.95 4.13
CA GLU A 159 13.60 19.25 4.77
C GLU A 159 13.59 18.70 6.19
N ARG A 160 13.30 19.59 7.16
CA ARG A 160 13.19 19.24 8.56
C ARG A 160 11.83 18.58 8.85
N LEU A 161 11.86 17.51 9.64
CA LEU A 161 10.69 16.94 10.30
C LEU A 161 10.56 17.60 11.67
N ARG A 162 9.52 18.42 11.86
CA ARG A 162 9.27 19.11 13.12
C ARG A 162 8.49 18.17 14.04
N LEU A 163 9.10 17.84 15.16
CA LEU A 163 8.54 16.85 16.08
C LEU A 163 7.65 17.50 17.15
N GLU A 164 7.89 18.75 17.52
CA GLU A 164 7.18 19.40 18.62
C GLU A 164 5.65 19.26 18.52
N VAL A 165 5.07 18.68 19.57
CA VAL A 165 3.62 18.61 19.80
C VAL A 165 3.31 19.13 21.20
N ALA A 166 2.24 19.93 21.33
CA ALA A 166 1.81 20.46 22.62
C ALA A 166 1.55 19.33 23.64
N GLY A 167 2.17 19.43 24.81
CA GLY A 167 2.06 18.45 25.89
C GLY A 167 3.11 17.33 25.85
N ASP A 168 3.90 17.23 24.77
CA ASP A 168 4.98 16.25 24.65
C ASP A 168 6.35 16.94 24.78
N MET A 169 7.00 16.72 25.92
CA MET A 169 8.32 17.28 26.18
C MET A 169 9.44 16.54 25.45
N SER A 170 9.26 15.25 25.14
CA SER A 170 10.27 14.43 24.49
C SER A 170 10.53 14.95 23.07
N SER A 171 9.47 15.16 22.29
CA SER A 171 9.58 15.71 20.93
C SER A 171 10.20 17.11 20.91
N ARG A 172 9.87 17.97 21.87
CA ARG A 172 10.47 19.32 22.01
C ARG A 172 11.97 19.27 22.29
N VAL A 173 12.39 18.41 23.22
CA VAL A 173 13.81 18.23 23.53
C VAL A 173 14.54 17.69 22.30
N MET A 174 13.99 16.68 21.61
CA MET A 174 14.58 16.14 20.38
C MET A 174 14.70 17.21 19.28
N ASP A 175 13.70 18.06 19.09
CA ASP A 175 13.76 19.14 18.11
C ASP A 175 14.90 20.14 18.38
N LEU A 176 15.33 20.29 19.64
CA LEU A 176 16.42 21.18 20.02
C LEU A 176 17.78 20.50 19.99
N THR A 177 17.87 19.24 20.43
CA THR A 177 19.15 18.54 20.62
C THR A 177 19.53 17.68 19.42
N THR A 178 18.56 17.08 18.74
CA THR A 178 18.75 16.10 17.67
C THR A 178 17.70 16.31 16.56
N PRO A 179 17.78 17.41 15.80
CA PRO A 179 16.79 17.70 14.76
C PRO A 179 16.77 16.61 13.69
N MET A 180 15.57 16.18 13.31
CA MET A 180 15.34 15.14 12.32
C MET A 180 14.93 15.74 10.97
N GLY A 181 15.27 15.08 9.87
CA GLY A 181 14.89 15.51 8.51
C GLY A 181 14.47 14.35 7.61
N LYS A 182 13.87 14.68 6.46
CA LYS A 182 13.49 13.68 5.45
C LYS A 182 14.75 13.06 4.83
N GLY A 183 14.92 11.75 5.02
CA GLY A 183 16.14 11.02 4.67
C GLY A 183 17.13 10.85 5.82
N GLN A 184 16.76 11.23 7.05
CA GLN A 184 17.61 11.06 8.22
C GLN A 184 17.80 9.58 8.56
N ARG A 185 19.06 9.19 8.81
CA ARG A 185 19.41 7.91 9.44
C ARG A 185 19.83 8.18 10.88
N ALA A 186 19.10 7.61 11.83
CA ALA A 186 19.31 7.86 13.26
C ALA A 186 19.34 6.53 14.03
N LEU A 187 19.99 6.57 15.20
CA LEU A 187 20.04 5.47 16.15
C LEU A 187 19.66 6.01 17.52
N ILE A 188 18.64 5.43 18.15
CA ILE A 188 18.28 5.71 19.53
C ILE A 188 18.94 4.66 20.41
N VAL A 189 19.99 5.07 21.13
CA VAL A 189 20.68 4.20 22.08
C VAL A 189 20.00 4.30 23.43
N ALA A 190 19.38 3.21 23.87
CA ALA A 190 18.60 3.18 25.10
C ALA A 190 18.85 1.85 25.86
N PRO A 191 19.29 1.87 27.13
CA PRO A 191 19.32 0.68 27.97
C PRO A 191 17.91 0.09 28.19
N PRO A 192 17.80 -1.18 28.62
CA PRO A 192 16.51 -1.76 28.96
C PRO A 192 15.75 -0.90 29.99
N ARG A 193 14.43 -0.78 29.82
CA ARG A 193 13.51 -0.05 30.73
C ARG A 193 13.77 1.46 30.87
N THR A 194 14.34 2.10 29.85
CA THR A 194 14.60 3.56 29.84
C THR A 194 13.59 4.38 29.01
N GLY A 195 12.46 3.78 28.63
CA GLY A 195 11.40 4.49 27.90
C GLY A 195 11.56 4.51 26.38
N LYS A 196 12.37 3.61 25.79
CA LYS A 196 12.52 3.42 24.33
C LYS A 196 11.16 3.42 23.62
N THR A 197 10.23 2.60 24.09
CA THR A 197 8.89 2.44 23.48
C THR A 197 8.07 3.73 23.56
N MET A 198 8.07 4.40 24.70
CA MET A 198 7.37 5.68 24.87
C MET A 198 7.93 6.77 23.94
N LEU A 199 9.26 6.81 23.78
CA LEU A 199 9.91 7.76 22.88
C LEU A 199 9.54 7.48 21.42
N LEU A 200 9.53 6.21 21.01
CA LEU A 200 9.11 5.81 19.65
C LEU A 200 7.64 6.15 19.38
N GLN A 201 6.75 5.94 20.35
CA GLN A 201 5.34 6.35 20.24
C GLN A 201 5.21 7.87 20.08
N SER A 202 5.92 8.64 20.92
CA SER A 202 5.97 10.11 20.82
C SER A 202 6.44 10.58 19.44
N LEU A 203 7.49 9.96 18.89
CA LEU A 203 7.97 10.24 17.53
C LEU A 203 6.91 9.93 16.48
N ALA A 204 6.31 8.75 16.55
CA ALA A 204 5.28 8.31 15.61
C ALA A 204 4.06 9.24 15.62
N HIS A 205 3.57 9.62 16.81
CA HIS A 205 2.48 10.59 16.96
C HIS A 205 2.84 11.97 16.41
N SER A 206 4.07 12.42 16.69
CA SER A 206 4.58 13.70 16.22
C SER A 206 4.63 13.76 14.69
N VAL A 207 5.15 12.71 14.05
CA VAL A 207 5.21 12.59 12.59
C VAL A 207 3.81 12.51 12.01
N ALA A 208 2.92 11.65 12.52
CA ALA A 208 1.56 11.50 12.01
C ALA A 208 0.75 12.80 12.09
N LYS A 209 0.96 13.60 13.15
CA LYS A 209 0.25 14.87 13.36
C LYS A 209 0.82 16.02 12.53
N ASN A 210 2.13 16.20 12.56
CA ASN A 210 2.78 17.37 11.95
C ASN A 210 3.09 17.15 10.47
N HIS A 211 3.21 15.89 10.04
CA HIS A 211 3.59 15.49 8.68
C HIS A 211 2.65 14.41 8.13
N PRO A 212 1.34 14.71 7.93
CA PRO A 212 0.35 13.75 7.45
C PRO A 212 0.60 13.30 5.99
N GLU A 213 1.55 13.92 5.29
CA GLU A 213 2.04 13.52 3.98
C GLU A 213 3.06 12.37 4.02
N VAL A 214 3.67 12.12 5.18
CA VAL A 214 4.67 11.07 5.37
C VAL A 214 3.98 9.73 5.58
N VAL A 215 4.38 8.73 4.79
CA VAL A 215 3.98 7.33 5.02
C VAL A 215 4.75 6.83 6.23
N LEU A 216 4.02 6.57 7.33
CA LEU A 216 4.59 6.11 8.60
C LEU A 216 4.47 4.58 8.69
N ILE A 217 5.62 3.90 8.75
CA ILE A 217 5.72 2.46 8.96
C ILE A 217 6.48 2.21 10.26
N VAL A 218 5.90 1.44 11.16
CA VAL A 218 6.53 0.97 12.41
C VAL A 218 6.80 -0.52 12.27
N LEU A 219 8.08 -0.88 12.16
CA LEU A 219 8.53 -2.27 12.08
C LEU A 219 9.03 -2.75 13.45
N LEU A 220 8.36 -3.76 13.99
CA LEU A 220 8.70 -4.39 15.27
C LEU A 220 9.28 -5.78 15.02
N ILE A 221 10.53 -5.99 15.42
CA ILE A 221 11.24 -7.26 15.23
C ILE A 221 11.61 -7.82 16.60
N ASP A 222 11.33 -9.11 16.81
CA ASP A 222 11.68 -9.85 18.02
C ASP A 222 11.12 -9.20 19.30
N GLU A 223 9.96 -8.55 19.17
CA GLU A 223 9.30 -7.81 20.24
C GLU A 223 8.12 -8.61 20.79
N ARG A 224 7.71 -8.30 22.03
CA ARG A 224 6.63 -9.05 22.68
C ARG A 224 5.25 -8.73 22.11
N PRO A 225 4.32 -9.70 22.03
CA PRO A 225 2.96 -9.48 21.50
C PRO A 225 2.18 -8.34 22.17
N GLU A 226 2.35 -8.15 23.48
CA GLU A 226 1.71 -7.05 24.22
C GLU A 226 2.24 -5.67 23.79
N GLU A 227 3.53 -5.56 23.48
CA GLU A 227 4.15 -4.31 23.00
C GLU A 227 3.74 -4.01 21.57
N VAL A 228 3.60 -5.05 20.73
CA VAL A 228 3.04 -4.94 19.37
C VAL A 228 1.61 -4.41 19.42
N THR A 229 0.78 -5.00 20.29
CA THR A 229 -0.62 -4.59 20.43
C THR A 229 -0.74 -3.14 20.93
N ASP A 230 0.12 -2.74 21.86
CA ASP A 230 0.15 -1.36 22.38
C ASP A 230 0.52 -0.35 21.27
N MET A 231 1.50 -0.68 20.44
CA MET A 231 1.91 0.15 19.31
C MET A 231 0.81 0.26 18.25
N GLN A 232 0.17 -0.85 17.89
CA GLN A 232 -0.94 -0.90 16.92
C GLN A 232 -2.14 -0.04 17.34
N ARG A 233 -2.45 -0.01 18.64
CA ARG A 233 -3.56 0.80 19.16
C ARG A 233 -3.21 2.27 19.30
N SER A 234 -1.93 2.58 19.47
CA SER A 234 -1.47 3.94 19.76
C SER A 234 -1.15 4.72 18.48
N VAL A 235 -0.49 4.11 17.50
CA VAL A 235 0.10 4.81 16.36
C VAL A 235 -0.85 4.85 15.16
N GLN A 236 -1.02 6.04 14.58
CA GLN A 236 -1.70 6.22 13.29
C GLN A 236 -0.70 6.01 12.14
N GLY A 237 -0.48 4.76 11.78
CA GLY A 237 0.43 4.35 10.72
C GLY A 237 0.34 2.85 10.47
N GLU A 238 1.10 2.38 9.50
CA GLU A 238 1.23 0.94 9.24
C GLU A 238 2.14 0.32 10.32
N VAL A 239 1.66 -0.71 11.02
CA VAL A 239 2.44 -1.41 12.04
C VAL A 239 2.65 -2.85 11.61
N VAL A 240 3.90 -3.20 11.32
CA VAL A 240 4.32 -4.52 10.87
C VAL A 240 5.14 -5.16 11.98
N SER A 241 4.86 -6.41 12.31
CA SER A 241 5.59 -7.09 13.39
C SER A 241 5.99 -8.52 13.03
N SER A 242 7.15 -8.93 13.54
CA SER A 242 7.59 -10.33 13.66
C SER A 242 7.93 -10.57 15.13
N THR A 243 7.08 -11.29 15.86
CA THR A 243 7.26 -11.51 17.31
C THR A 243 8.38 -12.52 17.56
N PHE A 244 8.86 -12.60 18.81
CA PHE A 244 9.91 -13.54 19.22
C PHE A 244 9.51 -15.03 19.10
N ASP A 245 8.22 -15.31 18.93
CA ASP A 245 7.73 -16.67 18.68
C ASP A 245 8.02 -17.15 17.24
N GLU A 246 8.45 -16.25 16.35
CA GLU A 246 8.77 -16.55 14.97
C GLU A 246 10.25 -16.95 14.77
N PRO A 247 10.55 -17.93 13.89
CA PRO A 247 11.92 -18.39 13.67
C PRO A 247 12.78 -17.33 12.96
N ALA A 248 14.05 -17.21 13.36
CA ALA A 248 15.01 -16.23 12.83
C ALA A 248 15.44 -16.47 11.37
N THR A 249 15.38 -17.73 10.90
CA THR A 249 15.64 -18.09 9.50
C THR A 249 14.35 -18.58 8.85
N ARG A 250 13.99 -17.93 7.74
CA ARG A 250 13.04 -18.44 6.76
C ARG A 250 13.69 -18.42 5.39
#